data_AF-A0AA43Q9I9-F1
#
_entry.id   AF-A0AA43Q9I9-F1
#
_cell.length_a   1.000
_cell.length_b   1.000
_cell.length_c   1.000
_cell.angle_alpha   90.00
_cell.angle_beta   90.00
_cell.angle_gamma   90.00
#
_symmetry.space_group_name_H-M   'P 1'
#
loop_
_entity.id
_entity.type
_entity.pdbx_description
1 polymer ?
#
loop_
_entity_poly.entity_id
_entity_poly.type
_entity_poly.pdbx_seq_one_letter_code
_entity_poly.pdbx_strand_id
1 'polypeptide(L)'
;MKASIQILISMAFVALAACATQEVKQDKPDTPIKDELSIITDESLQSSGQNPPMTLIKDNQTLNLVRIMDGGACKNEFQGAKGAFLVYADQADIERIKSEKGPQIFADFENKIQTLSTEAFQEAIDATNLAEDPFALGADEAQEKLAKQLFNNFRNSVADAVKVFQQETTLTIDVVPFSPSFMFYQQGCEATHLEQEQEN
;
A
#
# COMPACT_ATOMS: atom_id res chain seq x y z
N MET A 1 -18.35 79.58 21.55
CA MET A 1 -18.64 78.71 22.72
C MET A 1 -18.27 77.29 22.28
N LYS A 2 -17.09 76.73 22.57
CA LYS A 2 -16.56 76.18 23.84
C LYS A 2 -17.54 75.24 24.56
N ALA A 3 -17.33 73.93 24.43
CA ALA A 3 -16.96 73.06 25.56
C ALA A 3 -16.51 71.68 25.04
N SER A 4 -15.25 71.38 25.31
CA SER A 4 -14.61 70.07 25.22
C SER A 4 -14.88 69.30 26.51
N ILE A 5 -15.03 67.98 26.47
CA ILE A 5 -14.97 67.13 27.67
C ILE A 5 -13.92 66.04 27.45
N GLN A 6 -13.12 65.86 28.50
CA GLN A 6 -11.83 65.20 28.60
C GLN A 6 -11.90 64.21 29.79
N ILE A 7 -11.25 63.04 29.63
CA ILE A 7 -10.59 62.18 30.66
C ILE A 7 -11.59 61.39 31.58
N LEU A 8 -11.46 60.07 31.77
CA LEU A 8 -10.51 59.44 32.69
C LEU A 8 -10.31 57.94 32.42
N ILE A 9 -9.02 57.58 32.45
CA ILE A 9 -8.40 56.25 32.49
C ILE A 9 -8.67 55.62 33.87
N SER A 10 -8.97 54.32 33.92
CA SER A 10 -8.73 53.51 35.12
C SER A 10 -8.04 52.20 34.75
N MET A 11 -6.73 52.18 35.03
CA MET A 11 -5.91 50.98 35.16
C MET A 11 -6.40 50.16 36.37
N ALA A 12 -6.41 48.84 36.25
CA ALA A 12 -6.25 47.95 37.40
C ALA A 12 -5.26 46.84 37.03
N PHE A 13 -4.13 46.84 37.74
CA PHE A 13 -2.99 45.95 37.61
C PHE A 13 -3.17 44.68 38.47
N VAL A 14 -2.80 43.55 37.86
CA VAL A 14 -2.00 42.42 38.38
C VAL A 14 -2.48 41.59 39.58
N ALA A 15 -2.59 40.28 39.33
CA ALA A 15 -2.10 39.26 40.26
C ALA A 15 -1.30 38.21 39.48
N LEU A 16 -0.02 38.08 39.84
CA LEU A 16 0.94 37.09 39.36
C LEU A 16 0.60 35.72 39.95
N ALA A 17 0.61 34.67 39.13
CA ALA A 17 0.82 33.31 39.59
C ALA A 17 2.07 32.77 38.90
N ALA A 18 3.17 32.76 39.66
CA ALA A 18 4.40 32.06 39.32
C ALA A 18 4.26 30.60 39.76
N CYS A 19 4.46 29.66 38.84
CA CYS A 19 4.86 28.30 39.17
C CYS A 19 6.13 27.97 38.39
N ALA A 20 7.25 28.07 39.11
CA ALA A 20 8.54 27.52 38.73
C ALA A 20 8.64 26.12 39.34
N THR A 21 8.81 25.09 38.50
CA THR A 21 9.28 23.76 38.89
C THR A 21 9.91 23.10 37.65
N GLN A 22 11.22 23.27 37.42
CA GLN A 22 12.34 22.39 37.80
C GLN A 22 12.54 21.21 36.83
N GLU A 23 13.64 21.25 36.08
CA GLU A 23 14.15 20.13 35.27
C GLU A 23 14.58 18.97 36.17
N VAL A 24 14.17 17.75 35.82
CA VAL A 24 14.71 16.51 36.38
C VAL A 24 15.25 15.66 35.23
N LYS A 25 16.57 15.56 35.16
CA LYS A 25 17.25 14.43 34.52
C LYS A 25 16.98 13.19 35.37
N GLN A 26 16.44 12.13 34.76
CA GLN A 26 16.48 10.80 35.36
C GLN A 26 16.82 9.76 34.30
N ASP A 27 17.95 9.08 34.55
CA ASP A 27 18.47 7.94 33.83
C ASP A 27 17.47 6.77 33.74
N LYS A 28 17.64 5.98 32.67
CA LYS A 28 16.91 4.77 32.27
C LYS A 28 16.81 3.69 33.38
N PRO A 29 15.86 2.73 33.27
CA PRO A 29 16.18 1.46 32.57
C PRO A 29 15.05 0.88 31.69
N ASP A 30 15.45 0.43 30.49
CA ASP A 30 15.08 -0.79 29.75
C ASP A 30 13.66 -1.44 29.81
N THR A 31 13.02 -1.46 28.62
CA THR A 31 12.23 -2.58 27.99
C THR A 31 10.70 -2.65 28.29
N PRO A 32 9.79 -3.11 27.37
CA PRO A 32 9.97 -3.58 25.99
C PRO A 32 9.27 -2.74 24.90
N ILE A 33 9.78 -2.97 23.69
CA ILE A 33 9.24 -2.72 22.35
C ILE A 33 7.71 -2.81 22.35
N LYS A 34 7.05 -1.69 22.05
CA LYS A 34 5.67 -1.67 21.58
C LYS A 34 5.77 -1.51 20.07
N ASP A 35 5.38 -2.55 19.35
CA ASP A 35 5.26 -2.59 17.89
C ASP A 35 4.70 -1.26 17.37
N GLU A 36 5.60 -0.44 16.86
CA GLU A 36 5.26 0.65 15.97
C GLU A 36 4.90 -0.06 14.67
N LEU A 37 3.61 -0.13 14.39
CA LEU A 37 3.08 -0.51 13.10
C LEU A 37 3.88 0.28 12.07
N SER A 38 4.79 -0.37 11.34
CA SER A 38 5.55 0.24 10.26
C SER A 38 4.56 0.84 9.27
N ILE A 39 4.33 2.14 9.40
CA ILE A 39 3.66 2.94 8.38
C ILE A 39 4.64 2.94 7.23
N ILE A 40 4.43 2.02 6.29
CA ILE A 40 5.06 2.07 4.97
C ILE A 40 4.71 3.45 4.42
N THR A 41 5.72 4.27 4.23
CA THR A 41 5.59 5.64 3.73
C THR A 41 4.99 5.59 2.32
N ASP A 42 3.69 5.87 2.22
CA ASP A 42 2.90 5.97 0.99
C ASP A 42 3.45 7.00 -0.02
N GLU A 43 4.44 7.83 0.37
CA GLU A 43 4.90 8.97 -0.43
C GLU A 43 5.98 8.64 -1.47
N SER A 44 6.62 7.46 -1.47
CA SER A 44 7.64 7.15 -2.49
C SER A 44 7.07 6.60 -3.80
N LEU A 45 5.75 6.40 -3.91
CA LEU A 45 5.10 5.89 -5.12
C LEU A 45 4.76 6.98 -6.16
N GLN A 46 5.15 8.25 -5.90
CA GLN A 46 5.01 9.36 -6.86
C GLN A 46 6.14 9.46 -7.90
N SER A 47 6.85 8.37 -8.22
CA SER A 47 7.78 8.36 -9.35
C SER A 47 7.07 7.85 -10.60
N SER A 48 6.59 8.78 -11.45
CA SER A 48 5.99 8.53 -12.77
C SER A 48 4.94 7.41 -12.80
N GLY A 49 3.65 7.76 -12.77
CA GLY A 49 2.52 6.79 -12.79
C GLY A 49 2.43 5.84 -14.00
N GLN A 50 3.48 5.72 -14.82
CA GLN A 50 3.60 4.77 -15.91
C GLN A 50 4.65 3.67 -15.67
N ASN A 51 5.66 3.90 -14.84
CA ASN A 51 6.72 2.91 -14.61
C ASN A 51 6.68 2.41 -13.16
N PRO A 52 6.72 1.09 -12.94
CA PRO A 52 6.79 0.54 -11.59
C PRO A 52 8.14 0.90 -10.94
N PRO A 53 8.18 1.18 -9.62
CA PRO A 53 9.43 1.44 -8.94
C PRO A 53 10.28 0.17 -8.89
N MET A 54 11.57 0.31 -9.19
CA MET A 54 12.50 -0.83 -9.24
C MET A 54 12.81 -1.42 -7.87
N THR A 55 12.55 -0.68 -6.79
CA THR A 55 12.80 -1.11 -5.42
C THR A 55 11.67 -0.72 -4.48
N LEU A 56 11.55 -1.47 -3.39
CA LEU A 56 10.60 -1.25 -2.30
C LEU A 56 11.33 -1.43 -0.96
N ILE A 57 11.03 -0.59 0.03
CA ILE A 57 11.53 -0.78 1.41
C ILE A 57 10.44 -1.46 2.24
N LYS A 58 10.74 -2.61 2.82
CA LYS A 58 9.87 -3.38 3.71
C LYS A 58 10.68 -3.83 4.93
N ASP A 59 10.20 -3.52 6.14
CA ASP A 59 10.86 -3.92 7.40
C ASP A 59 12.36 -3.56 7.46
N ASN A 60 12.72 -2.34 7.04
CA ASN A 60 14.10 -1.85 6.89
C ASN A 60 14.99 -2.62 5.88
N GLN A 61 14.40 -3.48 5.04
CA GLN A 61 15.08 -4.20 3.97
C GLN A 61 14.68 -3.65 2.60
N THR A 62 15.64 -3.56 1.68
CA THR A 62 15.39 -3.17 0.28
C THR A 62 15.10 -4.41 -0.55
N LEU A 63 13.90 -4.50 -1.10
CA LEU A 63 13.50 -5.52 -2.06
C LEU A 63 13.59 -4.96 -3.48
N ASN A 64 13.90 -5.81 -4.46
CA ASN A 64 14.03 -5.45 -5.87
C ASN A 64 12.84 -6.00 -6.66
N LEU A 65 12.34 -5.23 -7.63
CA LEU A 65 11.33 -5.68 -8.56
C LEU A 65 11.90 -6.84 -9.39
N VAL A 66 11.32 -8.03 -9.26
CA VAL A 66 11.78 -9.24 -9.97
C VAL A 66 10.77 -9.74 -11.00
N ARG A 67 9.49 -9.39 -10.86
CA ARG A 67 8.44 -9.79 -11.80
C ARG A 67 7.29 -8.78 -11.78
N ILE A 68 6.69 -8.60 -12.94
CA ILE A 68 5.37 -7.98 -13.10
C ILE A 68 4.45 -9.10 -13.55
N MET A 69 3.35 -9.30 -12.85
CA MET A 69 2.37 -10.35 -13.11
C MET A 69 1.03 -9.71 -13.43
N ASP A 70 0.38 -10.16 -14.50
CA ASP A 70 -0.99 -9.72 -14.77
C ASP A 70 -1.99 -10.53 -13.95
N GLY A 71 -3.11 -9.90 -13.65
CA GLY A 71 -4.29 -10.60 -13.17
C GLY A 71 -5.57 -9.83 -13.40
N GLY A 72 -6.65 -10.58 -13.24
CA GLY A 72 -7.99 -10.11 -13.50
C GLY A 72 -8.99 -10.97 -12.77
N ALA A 73 -10.03 -10.34 -12.25
CA ALA A 73 -11.09 -11.01 -11.52
C ALA A 73 -12.43 -10.34 -11.81
N CYS A 74 -13.45 -11.17 -11.95
CA CYS A 74 -14.83 -10.74 -12.10
C CYS A 74 -15.57 -11.02 -10.79
N LYS A 75 -16.24 -10.00 -10.26
CA LYS A 75 -17.15 -10.11 -9.12
C LYS A 75 -18.48 -10.77 -9.56
N ASN A 76 -18.91 -10.42 -10.77
CA ASN A 76 -20.11 -10.94 -11.44
C ASN A 76 -19.98 -10.70 -12.96
N GLU A 77 -21.02 -11.02 -13.73
CA GLU A 77 -21.03 -10.86 -15.19
C GLU A 77 -20.84 -9.40 -15.65
N PHE A 78 -21.09 -8.42 -14.79
CA PHE A 78 -21.04 -7.00 -15.13
C PHE A 78 -19.81 -6.28 -14.57
N GLN A 79 -19.27 -6.77 -13.47
CA GLN A 79 -18.29 -6.04 -12.66
C GLN A 79 -17.02 -6.84 -12.41
N GLY A 80 -15.88 -6.16 -12.52
CA GLY A 80 -14.58 -6.71 -12.16
C GLY A 80 -13.47 -5.70 -12.37
N ALA A 81 -12.23 -6.16 -12.25
CA ALA A 81 -11.07 -5.37 -12.63
C ALA A 81 -9.96 -6.27 -13.16
N LYS A 82 -9.06 -5.69 -13.96
CA LYS A 82 -7.77 -6.27 -14.31
C LYS A 82 -6.64 -5.28 -14.07
N GLY A 83 -5.42 -5.77 -13.95
CA GLY A 83 -4.21 -4.98 -13.85
C GLY A 83 -3.00 -5.84 -13.50
N ALA A 84 -1.90 -5.17 -13.16
CA ALA A 84 -0.64 -5.81 -12.83
C ALA A 84 -0.35 -5.78 -11.32
N PHE A 85 0.38 -6.79 -10.87
CA PHE A 85 0.99 -6.89 -9.55
C PHE A 85 2.50 -6.92 -9.70
N LEU A 86 3.17 -6.25 -8.78
CA LEU A 86 4.61 -6.14 -8.71
C LEU A 86 5.12 -7.09 -7.65
N VAL A 87 5.99 -8.01 -8.05
CA VAL A 87 6.66 -8.94 -7.16
C VAL A 87 8.04 -8.38 -6.85
N TYR A 88 8.26 -8.05 -5.59
CA TYR A 88 9.54 -7.64 -5.05
C TYR A 88 10.18 -8.79 -4.29
N ALA A 89 11.49 -8.94 -4.37
CA ALA A 89 12.20 -9.98 -3.63
C ALA A 89 13.57 -9.50 -3.13
N ASP A 90 14.03 -10.12 -2.04
CA ASP A 90 15.38 -9.91 -1.54
C ASP A 90 16.42 -10.61 -2.44
N GLN A 91 17.42 -9.85 -2.86
CA GLN A 91 18.44 -10.34 -3.79
C GLN A 91 19.35 -11.39 -3.14
N ALA A 92 19.66 -11.25 -1.84
CA ALA A 92 20.54 -12.18 -1.14
C ALA A 92 19.87 -13.55 -0.96
N ASP A 93 18.57 -13.57 -0.65
CA ASP A 93 17.77 -14.80 -0.61
C ASP A 93 17.74 -15.49 -1.99
N ILE A 94 17.59 -14.73 -3.07
CA ILE A 94 17.63 -15.30 -4.44
C ILE A 94 18.97 -15.98 -4.69
N GLU A 95 20.09 -15.30 -4.41
CA GLU A 95 21.43 -15.83 -4.63
C GLU A 95 21.71 -17.08 -3.78
N ARG A 96 21.34 -17.02 -2.49
CA ARG A 96 21.46 -18.17 -1.57
C ARG A 96 20.65 -19.36 -2.06
N ILE A 97 19.36 -19.16 -2.38
CA ILE A 97 18.48 -20.24 -2.82
C ILE A 97 18.94 -20.83 -4.15
N LYS A 98 19.42 -20.01 -5.10
CA LYS A 98 20.02 -20.50 -6.36
C LYS A 98 21.21 -21.41 -6.08
N SER A 99 22.06 -21.06 -5.12
CA SER A 99 23.22 -21.87 -4.74
C SER A 99 22.84 -23.17 -4.01
N GLU A 100 21.81 -23.14 -3.17
CA GLU A 100 21.41 -24.28 -2.31
C GLU A 100 20.49 -25.28 -3.02
N LYS A 101 19.54 -24.78 -3.81
CA LYS A 101 18.43 -25.57 -4.40
C LYS A 101 18.46 -25.63 -5.92
N GLY A 102 19.34 -24.84 -6.56
CA GLY A 102 19.38 -24.69 -8.01
C GLY A 102 18.35 -23.69 -8.55
N PRO A 103 18.56 -23.14 -9.76
CA PRO A 103 17.70 -22.09 -10.31
C PRO A 103 16.30 -22.57 -10.72
N GLN A 104 16.08 -23.88 -10.90
CA GLN A 104 14.81 -24.43 -11.37
C GLN A 104 13.66 -24.23 -10.37
N ILE A 105 13.97 -24.10 -9.07
CA ILE A 105 12.96 -23.91 -8.01
C ILE A 105 12.16 -22.60 -8.17
N PHE A 106 12.71 -21.61 -8.89
CA PHE A 106 12.04 -20.32 -9.08
C PHE A 106 10.82 -20.41 -10.01
N ALA A 107 10.75 -21.41 -10.89
CA ALA A 107 9.53 -21.66 -11.66
C ALA A 107 8.37 -22.07 -10.74
N ASP A 108 8.65 -22.92 -9.74
CA ASP A 108 7.65 -23.33 -8.75
C ASP A 108 7.25 -22.14 -7.85
N PHE A 109 8.21 -21.28 -7.50
CA PHE A 109 7.93 -20.07 -6.73
C PHE A 109 7.06 -19.09 -7.51
N GLU A 110 7.37 -18.86 -8.79
CA GLU A 110 6.57 -17.99 -9.65
C GLU A 110 5.13 -18.50 -9.76
N ASN A 111 4.93 -19.80 -9.96
CA ASN A 111 3.61 -20.40 -9.98
C ASN A 111 2.86 -20.21 -8.66
N LYS A 112 3.52 -20.45 -7.52
CA LYS A 112 2.91 -20.23 -6.19
C LYS A 112 2.51 -18.76 -5.98
N ILE A 113 3.38 -17.82 -6.38
CA ILE A 113 3.12 -16.38 -6.26
C ILE A 113 1.97 -15.97 -7.18
N GLN A 114 1.90 -16.48 -8.41
CA GLN A 114 0.78 -16.21 -9.32
C GLN A 114 -0.53 -16.72 -8.73
N THR A 115 -0.55 -17.95 -8.19
CA THR A 115 -1.76 -18.53 -7.58
C THR A 115 -2.24 -17.70 -6.40
N LEU A 116 -1.38 -17.42 -5.41
CA LEU A 116 -1.79 -16.64 -4.24
C LEU A 116 -2.21 -15.21 -4.62
N SER A 117 -1.58 -14.61 -5.63
CA SER A 117 -1.92 -13.25 -6.09
C SER A 117 -3.28 -13.24 -6.77
N THR A 118 -3.57 -14.25 -7.60
CA THR A 118 -4.85 -14.38 -8.29
C THR A 118 -5.99 -14.60 -7.30
N GLU A 119 -5.80 -15.48 -6.32
CA GLU A 119 -6.77 -15.73 -5.25
C GLU A 119 -7.02 -14.49 -4.39
N ALA A 120 -5.94 -13.82 -3.95
CA ALA A 120 -6.03 -12.58 -3.18
C ALA A 120 -6.72 -11.47 -3.97
N PHE A 121 -6.50 -11.40 -5.30
CA PHE A 121 -7.16 -10.41 -6.15
C PHE A 121 -8.65 -10.68 -6.32
N GLN A 122 -9.05 -11.94 -6.47
CA GLN A 122 -10.47 -12.30 -6.49
C GLN A 122 -11.16 -11.88 -5.17
N GLU A 123 -10.56 -12.21 -4.02
CA GLU A 123 -11.10 -11.80 -2.72
C GLU A 123 -11.18 -10.27 -2.59
N ALA A 124 -10.16 -9.56 -3.06
CA ALA A 124 -10.15 -8.11 -3.04
C ALA A 124 -11.25 -7.50 -3.92
N ILE A 125 -11.52 -8.10 -5.08
CA ILE A 125 -12.61 -7.70 -5.98
C ILE A 125 -13.97 -7.95 -5.36
N ASP A 126 -14.16 -9.09 -4.71
CA ASP A 126 -15.39 -9.42 -4.00
C ASP A 126 -15.67 -8.44 -2.85
N ALA A 127 -14.61 -8.02 -2.15
CA ALA A 127 -14.68 -7.01 -1.09
C ALA A 127 -14.84 -5.57 -1.60
N THR A 128 -14.48 -5.28 -2.86
CA THR A 128 -14.53 -3.92 -3.42
C THR A 128 -15.93 -3.58 -3.91
N ASN A 129 -16.41 -2.36 -3.61
CA ASN A 129 -17.65 -1.85 -4.19
C ASN A 129 -17.38 -1.26 -5.57
N LEU A 130 -17.57 -2.07 -6.61
CA LEU A 130 -17.34 -1.70 -8.01
C LEU A 130 -18.51 -0.92 -8.64
N ALA A 131 -19.55 -0.55 -7.88
CA ALA A 131 -20.63 0.28 -8.40
C ALA A 131 -20.13 1.70 -8.75
N GLU A 132 -20.76 2.34 -9.73
CA GLU A 132 -20.53 3.76 -10.02
C GLU A 132 -20.80 4.61 -8.77
N ASP A 133 -19.91 5.57 -8.48
CA ASP A 133 -20.08 6.49 -7.36
C ASP A 133 -20.89 7.71 -7.83
N PRO A 134 -22.17 7.84 -7.41
CA PRO A 134 -23.02 8.94 -7.85
C PRO A 134 -22.62 10.29 -7.23
N PHE A 135 -21.67 10.31 -6.29
CA PHE A 135 -21.21 11.50 -5.59
C PHE A 135 -19.81 11.95 -6.03
N ALA A 136 -19.14 11.21 -6.92
CA ALA A 136 -17.84 11.62 -7.44
C ALA A 136 -17.94 12.90 -8.27
N LEU A 137 -16.97 13.80 -8.15
CA LEU A 137 -16.95 15.07 -8.88
C LEU A 137 -16.47 14.91 -10.33
N GLY A 138 -15.97 13.72 -10.68
CA GLY A 138 -15.55 13.33 -12.03
C GLY A 138 -15.11 11.87 -12.10
N ALA A 139 -14.87 11.38 -13.33
CA ALA A 139 -14.45 10.00 -13.59
C ALA A 139 -13.08 9.68 -12.97
N ASP A 140 -12.13 10.62 -13.04
CA ASP A 140 -10.78 10.44 -12.50
C ASP A 140 -10.80 10.22 -10.98
N GLU A 141 -11.60 11.03 -10.25
CA GLU A 141 -11.75 10.89 -8.78
C GLU A 141 -12.43 9.56 -8.42
N ALA A 142 -13.46 9.16 -9.16
CA ALA A 142 -14.14 7.88 -8.96
C ALA A 142 -13.15 6.71 -9.17
N GLN A 143 -12.32 6.77 -10.21
CA GLN A 143 -11.34 5.74 -10.51
C GLN A 143 -10.21 5.70 -9.48
N GLU A 144 -9.70 6.85 -9.02
CA GLU A 144 -8.69 6.90 -7.96
C GLU A 144 -9.21 6.29 -6.66
N LYS A 145 -10.46 6.61 -6.29
CA LYS A 145 -11.11 6.04 -5.11
C LYS A 145 -11.25 4.52 -5.22
N LEU A 146 -11.68 4.00 -6.37
CA LEU A 146 -11.77 2.57 -6.63
C LEU A 146 -10.39 1.90 -6.60
N ALA A 147 -9.38 2.50 -7.23
CA ALA A 147 -8.01 2.00 -7.23
C ALA A 147 -7.44 1.90 -5.82
N LYS A 148 -7.69 2.90 -4.98
CA LYS A 148 -7.28 2.91 -3.56
C LYS A 148 -8.00 1.83 -2.75
N GLN A 149 -9.30 1.63 -2.96
CA GLN A 149 -10.06 0.58 -2.29
C GLN A 149 -9.53 -0.82 -2.67
N LEU A 150 -9.37 -1.07 -3.97
CA LEU A 150 -8.85 -2.34 -4.47
C LEU A 150 -7.42 -2.60 -3.99
N PHE A 151 -6.57 -1.58 -3.98
CA PHE A 151 -5.20 -1.65 -3.45
C PHE A 151 -5.20 -2.12 -1.99
N ASN A 152 -5.98 -1.47 -1.13
CA ASN A 152 -6.05 -1.82 0.29
C ASN A 152 -6.64 -3.21 0.51
N ASN A 153 -7.71 -3.56 -0.21
CA ASN A 153 -8.34 -4.87 -0.11
C ASN A 153 -7.37 -5.99 -0.52
N PHE A 154 -6.63 -5.80 -1.62
CA PHE A 154 -5.60 -6.75 -2.06
C PHE A 154 -4.46 -6.90 -1.05
N ARG A 155 -3.95 -5.79 -0.53
CA ARG A 155 -2.89 -5.84 0.49
C ARG A 155 -3.31 -6.61 1.72
N ASN A 156 -4.58 -6.49 2.11
CA ASN A 156 -5.13 -7.23 3.24
C ASN A 156 -5.30 -8.72 2.91
N SER A 157 -5.84 -9.07 1.73
CA SER A 157 -6.07 -10.48 1.35
C SER A 157 -4.78 -11.25 1.10
N VAL A 158 -3.74 -10.61 0.56
CA VAL A 158 -2.48 -11.29 0.20
C VAL A 158 -1.52 -11.49 1.38
N ALA A 159 -1.70 -10.74 2.48
CA ALA A 159 -0.71 -10.64 3.56
C ALA A 159 -0.36 -11.99 4.20
N ASP A 160 -1.38 -12.78 4.59
CA ASP A 160 -1.17 -14.07 5.24
C ASP A 160 -0.57 -15.10 4.27
N ALA A 161 -1.00 -15.10 3.01
CA ALA A 161 -0.47 -16.00 1.99
C ALA A 161 1.01 -15.72 1.69
N VAL A 162 1.40 -14.44 1.60
CA VAL A 162 2.82 -14.04 1.45
C VAL A 162 3.63 -14.50 2.66
N LYS A 163 3.12 -14.32 3.88
CA LYS A 163 3.81 -14.77 5.09
C LYS A 163 4.03 -16.29 5.08
N VAL A 164 3.01 -17.08 4.71
CA VAL A 164 3.14 -18.54 4.59
C VAL A 164 4.15 -18.91 3.50
N PHE A 165 4.09 -18.27 2.33
CA PHE A 165 5.05 -18.49 1.26
C PHE A 165 6.49 -18.24 1.73
N GLN A 166 6.74 -17.12 2.42
CA GLN A 166 8.06 -16.78 2.93
C GLN A 166 8.57 -17.81 3.96
N GLN A 167 7.68 -18.32 4.83
CA GLN A 167 8.01 -19.37 5.80
C GLN A 167 8.40 -20.70 5.13
N GLU A 168 7.67 -21.10 4.09
CA GLU A 168 7.93 -22.35 3.36
C GLU A 168 9.20 -22.28 2.49
N THR A 169 9.42 -21.14 1.85
CA THR A 169 10.44 -21.02 0.79
C THR A 169 11.74 -20.42 1.28
N THR A 170 11.70 -19.66 2.37
CA THR A 170 12.76 -18.76 2.86
C THR A 170 13.09 -17.61 1.92
N LEU A 171 12.27 -17.37 0.89
CA LEU A 171 12.43 -16.23 -0.02
C LEU A 171 11.63 -15.05 0.51
N THR A 172 12.30 -13.99 0.94
CA THR A 172 11.64 -12.75 1.35
C THR A 172 11.07 -12.03 0.13
N ILE A 173 9.74 -11.93 0.06
CA ILE A 173 9.03 -11.21 -1.01
C ILE A 173 8.06 -10.14 -0.50
N ASP A 174 7.64 -9.27 -1.40
CA ASP A 174 6.39 -8.53 -1.28
C ASP A 174 5.62 -8.56 -2.60
N VAL A 175 4.29 -8.52 -2.52
CA VAL A 175 3.43 -8.48 -3.69
C VAL A 175 2.52 -7.26 -3.55
N VAL A 176 2.67 -6.31 -4.47
CA VAL A 176 1.98 -5.02 -4.40
C VAL A 176 1.19 -4.79 -5.69
N PRO A 177 -0.08 -4.39 -5.64
CA PRO A 177 -0.81 -4.03 -6.85
C PRO A 177 -0.26 -2.75 -7.47
N PHE A 178 -0.13 -2.73 -8.79
CA PHE A 178 0.26 -1.53 -9.53
C PHE A 178 -0.99 -0.75 -9.93
N SER A 179 -1.51 0.08 -9.02
CA SER A 179 -2.76 0.84 -9.22
C SER A 179 -2.89 1.57 -10.56
N PRO A 180 -1.83 2.17 -11.14
CA PRO A 180 -1.94 2.81 -12.45
C PRO A 180 -2.32 1.88 -13.63
N SER A 181 -2.13 0.56 -13.48
CA SER A 181 -2.53 -0.43 -14.47
C SER A 181 -3.98 -0.91 -14.34
N PHE A 182 -4.70 -0.49 -13.28
CA PHE A 182 -6.05 -0.97 -13.05
C PHE A 182 -7.04 -0.48 -14.10
N MET A 183 -7.76 -1.44 -14.67
CA MET A 183 -8.91 -1.23 -15.52
C MET A 183 -10.13 -1.82 -14.83
N PHE A 184 -11.16 -1.00 -14.61
CA PHE A 184 -12.40 -1.41 -13.97
C PHE A 184 -13.51 -1.67 -15.00
N TYR A 185 -14.26 -2.74 -14.76
CA TYR A 185 -15.41 -3.14 -15.56
C TYR A 185 -16.68 -2.91 -14.74
N GLN A 186 -17.68 -2.24 -15.31
CA GLN A 186 -18.96 -1.93 -14.65
C GLN A 186 -20.19 -2.28 -15.50
N GLN A 187 -19.99 -2.64 -16.78
CA GLN A 187 -21.07 -2.91 -17.74
C GLN A 187 -20.87 -4.22 -18.51
N GLY A 188 -20.05 -5.12 -17.98
CA GLY A 188 -19.64 -6.38 -18.61
C GLY A 188 -18.21 -6.71 -18.19
N CYS A 189 -17.98 -7.87 -17.57
CA CYS A 189 -16.65 -8.25 -17.09
C CYS A 189 -15.95 -9.24 -18.00
N GLU A 190 -14.83 -8.81 -18.59
CA GLU A 190 -13.93 -9.64 -19.40
C GLU A 190 -12.55 -9.79 -18.75
N ALA A 191 -12.44 -9.49 -17.45
CA ALA A 191 -11.16 -9.44 -16.74
C ALA A 191 -10.42 -10.78 -16.69
N THR A 192 -11.13 -11.91 -16.82
CA THR A 192 -10.52 -13.25 -16.82
C THR A 192 -9.87 -13.64 -18.14
N HIS A 193 -10.09 -12.87 -19.22
CA HIS A 193 -9.39 -13.02 -20.48
C HIS A 193 -8.09 -12.21 -20.44
N LEU A 194 -7.05 -12.77 -19.81
CA LEU A 194 -5.70 -12.24 -19.97
C LEU A 194 -5.31 -12.41 -21.44
N GLU A 195 -4.98 -11.31 -22.12
CA GLU A 195 -4.52 -11.34 -23.51
C GLU A 195 -3.26 -12.23 -23.55
N GLN A 196 -3.40 -13.42 -24.12
CA GLN A 196 -2.23 -14.21 -24.47
C GLN A 196 -1.51 -13.42 -25.55
N GLU A 197 -0.35 -12.85 -25.22
CA GLU A 197 0.57 -12.33 -26.23
C GLU A 197 0.84 -13.50 -27.19
N GLN A 198 0.21 -13.43 -28.37
CA GLN A 198 0.51 -14.34 -29.46
C GLN A 198 1.96 -14.03 -29.87
N GLU A 199 2.90 -14.85 -29.40
CA GLU A 199 4.23 -14.94 -29.99
C GLU A 199 4.06 -15.28 -31.47
N ASN A 200 4.29 -14.29 -32.34
CA ASN A 200 4.51 -14.46 -33.77
C ASN A 200 6.01 -14.50 -34.05
#